data_AF-A0A812Z976-F1
#
_entry.id   AF-A0A812Z976-F1
#
_cell.length_a   1.000
_cell.length_b   1.000
_cell.length_c   1.000
_cell.angle_alpha   90.00
_cell.angle_beta   90.00
_cell.angle_gamma   90.00
#
_symmetry.space_group_name_H-M   'P 1'
#
loop_
_entity.id
_entity.type
_entity.pdbx_description
1 polymer ?
#
loop_
_entity_poly.entity_id
_entity_poly.type
_entity_poly.pdbx_seq_one_letter_code
_entity_poly.pdbx_strand_id
1 'polypeptide(L)'
;MTSMMARSCAIGMYVLFGGMLYLNCRKATPLPTEMRQQSSDTFSENTFAFGLCECCHHCETSCWAIWCPFALWSATASSPKSNFWGWAFWQLTILWAGFCLCYGIANVMAVFLGILPVLSLPLLLVEKCIQVWHRQHLRKKFNLNHGNCCTLTEDACVWCFCIPCAAMQEALQVGFVEGMPLTAPLTDAPAPPSQQELVGAVVRVDGRQAFLQA
;
A
#
# COMPACT_ATOMS: atom_id res chain seq x y z
N MET A 1 -7.30 31.23 -15.53
CA MET A 1 -7.34 31.05 -14.06
C MET A 1 -8.47 30.11 -13.63
N THR A 2 -9.73 30.42 -13.96
CA THR A 2 -10.91 29.56 -13.66
C THR A 2 -10.75 28.11 -14.14
N SER A 3 -10.18 27.90 -15.33
CA SER A 3 -9.94 26.55 -15.87
C SER A 3 -8.94 25.71 -15.07
N MET A 4 -7.95 26.31 -14.40
CA MET A 4 -6.94 25.53 -13.64
C MET A 4 -7.51 25.07 -12.30
N MET A 5 -8.19 25.96 -11.58
CA MET A 5 -8.88 25.63 -10.34
C MET A 5 -9.96 24.56 -10.58
N ALA A 6 -10.75 24.70 -11.65
CA ALA A 6 -11.77 23.72 -12.01
C ALA A 6 -11.15 22.33 -12.27
N ARG A 7 -9.98 22.25 -12.91
CA ARG A 7 -9.26 20.98 -13.13
C ARG A 7 -8.82 20.33 -11.83
N SER A 8 -8.23 21.09 -10.90
CA SER A 8 -7.78 20.54 -9.62
C SER A 8 -8.93 20.08 -8.74
N CYS A 9 -10.03 20.83 -8.70
CA CYS A 9 -11.25 20.39 -8.02
C CYS A 9 -11.81 19.12 -8.68
N ALA A 10 -11.84 19.06 -10.01
CA ALA A 10 -12.29 17.86 -10.73
C ALA A 10 -11.41 16.64 -10.43
N ILE A 11 -10.08 16.80 -10.35
CA ILE A 11 -9.16 15.72 -9.97
C ILE A 11 -9.43 15.25 -8.53
N GLY A 12 -9.57 16.17 -7.57
CA GLY A 12 -9.90 15.81 -6.19
C GLY A 12 -11.24 15.08 -6.07
N MET A 13 -12.27 15.55 -6.76
CA MET A 13 -13.57 14.85 -6.84
C MET A 13 -13.45 13.48 -7.52
N TYR A 14 -12.62 13.36 -8.55
CA TYR A 14 -12.37 12.09 -9.23
C TYR A 14 -11.67 11.09 -8.30
N VAL A 15 -10.71 11.52 -7.47
CA VAL A 15 -10.09 10.66 -6.45
C VAL A 15 -11.12 10.16 -5.44
N LEU A 16 -11.97 11.05 -4.92
CA LEU A 16 -13.04 10.67 -3.99
C LEU A 16 -14.05 9.70 -4.63
N PHE A 17 -14.43 9.97 -5.88
CA PHE A 17 -15.33 9.11 -6.64
C PHE A 17 -14.71 7.74 -6.90
N GLY A 18 -13.44 7.67 -7.29
CA GLY A 18 -12.69 6.42 -7.41
C GLY A 18 -12.65 5.64 -6.10
N GLY A 19 -12.48 6.32 -4.96
CA GLY A 19 -12.56 5.70 -3.64
C GLY A 19 -13.95 5.15 -3.30
N MET A 20 -15.02 5.88 -3.64
CA MET A 20 -16.40 5.41 -3.48
C MET A 20 -16.69 4.20 -4.37
N LEU A 21 -16.26 4.23 -5.64
CA LEU A 21 -16.39 3.08 -6.54
C LEU A 21 -15.63 1.87 -6.01
N TYR A 22 -14.42 2.07 -5.49
CA TYR A 22 -13.62 0.98 -4.93
C TYR A 22 -14.37 0.26 -3.80
N LEU A 23 -15.01 1.00 -2.88
CA LEU A 23 -15.76 0.38 -1.78
C LEU A 23 -17.11 -0.22 -2.21
N ASN A 24 -17.80 0.38 -3.17
CA ASN A 24 -19.11 -0.11 -3.62
C ASN A 24 -18.97 -1.30 -4.58
N CYS A 25 -17.86 -1.40 -5.31
CA CYS A 25 -17.58 -2.46 -6.27
C CYS A 25 -16.64 -3.53 -5.69
N ARG A 26 -16.89 -4.02 -4.46
CA ARG A 26 -16.07 -5.05 -3.79
C ARG A 26 -15.81 -6.33 -4.61
N LYS A 27 -16.71 -6.67 -5.55
CA LYS A 27 -16.54 -7.81 -6.45
C LYS A 27 -15.47 -7.59 -7.53
N ALA A 28 -15.13 -6.34 -7.79
CA ALA A 28 -14.16 -5.89 -8.78
C ALA A 28 -12.98 -5.14 -8.12
N THR A 29 -12.74 -5.37 -6.82
CA THR A 29 -11.56 -4.83 -6.15
C THR A 29 -10.43 -5.84 -6.23
N PRO A 30 -9.24 -5.47 -6.75
CA PRO A 30 -8.13 -6.37 -7.01
C PRO A 30 -7.38 -6.87 -5.76
N LEU A 31 -7.74 -6.41 -4.57
CA LEU A 31 -7.32 -7.00 -3.29
C LEU A 31 -8.40 -7.92 -2.65
N PRO A 32 -9.10 -8.85 -3.35
CA PRO A 32 -9.91 -9.83 -2.64
C PRO A 32 -8.99 -10.70 -1.78
N THR A 33 -9.49 -11.00 -0.59
CA THR A 33 -8.87 -11.81 0.48
C THR A 33 -8.49 -13.23 0.04
N GLU A 34 -8.97 -13.68 -1.12
CA GLU A 34 -8.63 -14.97 -1.73
C GLU A 34 -7.90 -14.76 -3.05
N MET A 35 -6.56 -14.68 -3.06
CA MET A 35 -5.84 -14.91 -4.33
C MET A 35 -4.55 -15.71 -4.15
N ARG A 36 -4.65 -16.90 -4.74
CA ARG A 36 -3.67 -17.87 -5.23
C ARG A 36 -2.19 -17.54 -4.98
N GLN A 37 -1.63 -18.36 -4.10
CA GLN A 37 -0.20 -18.54 -3.86
C GLN A 37 0.56 -18.75 -5.18
N GLN A 38 1.50 -17.85 -5.48
CA GLN A 38 2.49 -18.08 -6.52
C GLN A 38 3.67 -18.81 -5.87
N SER A 39 3.94 -20.05 -6.29
CA SER A 39 5.04 -20.85 -5.76
C SER A 39 6.36 -20.12 -6.04
N SER A 40 7.07 -19.78 -4.95
CA SER A 40 8.27 -18.95 -4.89
C SER A 40 9.52 -19.64 -5.45
N ASP A 41 9.41 -20.40 -6.54
CA ASP A 41 10.49 -21.30 -6.97
C ASP A 41 11.54 -20.64 -7.88
N THR A 42 11.49 -19.33 -8.13
CA THR A 42 12.50 -18.68 -8.99
C THR A 42 12.72 -17.19 -8.74
N PHE A 43 12.38 -16.68 -7.56
CA PHE A 43 12.53 -15.26 -7.30
C PHE A 43 13.93 -14.91 -6.80
N SER A 44 14.53 -13.91 -7.47
CA SER A 44 15.65 -13.11 -6.95
C SER A 44 15.31 -12.73 -5.50
N GLU A 45 16.08 -13.26 -4.55
CA GLU A 45 15.78 -13.24 -3.10
C GLU A 45 15.56 -11.84 -2.49
N ASN A 46 15.72 -10.76 -3.25
CA ASN A 46 15.76 -9.40 -2.72
C ASN A 46 14.99 -8.33 -3.53
N THR A 47 14.12 -8.72 -4.45
CA THR A 47 13.34 -7.79 -5.31
C THR A 47 11.83 -8.05 -5.24
N PHE A 48 11.01 -7.09 -5.69
CA PHE A 48 9.56 -7.31 -5.81
C PHE A 48 9.27 -8.55 -6.67
N ALA A 49 8.23 -9.30 -6.30
CA ALA A 49 7.84 -10.53 -7.00
C ALA A 49 7.17 -10.26 -8.36
N PHE A 50 6.74 -9.02 -8.60
CA PHE A 50 6.11 -8.62 -9.84
C PHE A 50 6.97 -7.56 -10.52
N GLY A 51 7.15 -7.65 -11.84
CA GLY A 51 7.77 -6.60 -12.64
C GLY A 51 6.89 -5.35 -12.79
N LEU A 52 7.51 -4.20 -13.06
CA LEU A 52 6.79 -2.93 -13.25
C LEU A 52 5.82 -2.93 -14.44
N CYS A 53 6.12 -3.74 -15.47
CA CYS A 53 5.37 -3.77 -16.73
C CYS A 53 4.53 -5.05 -16.90
N GLU A 54 4.23 -5.78 -15.82
CA GLU A 54 3.39 -6.99 -15.87
C GLU A 54 1.87 -6.69 -15.96
N CYS A 55 1.51 -5.49 -16.40
CA CYS A 55 0.13 -5.00 -16.48
C CYS A 55 -0.79 -5.92 -17.31
N CYS A 56 -0.24 -6.60 -18.32
CA CYS A 56 -1.00 -7.45 -19.23
C CYS A 56 -1.57 -8.71 -18.55
N HIS A 57 -0.96 -9.18 -17.45
CA HIS A 57 -1.40 -10.40 -16.77
C HIS A 57 -2.51 -10.14 -15.73
N HIS A 58 -2.62 -8.90 -15.26
CA HIS A 58 -3.57 -8.49 -14.23
C HIS A 58 -4.42 -7.31 -14.70
N CYS A 59 -5.30 -7.55 -15.68
CA CYS A 59 -6.09 -6.49 -16.32
C CYS A 59 -6.93 -5.69 -15.31
N GLU A 60 -7.55 -6.35 -14.33
CA GLU A 60 -8.39 -5.68 -13.32
C GLU A 60 -7.58 -4.71 -12.46
N THR A 61 -6.47 -5.19 -11.87
CA THR A 61 -5.55 -4.35 -11.08
C THR A 61 -4.97 -3.23 -11.91
N SER A 62 -4.60 -3.51 -13.15
CA SER A 62 -4.07 -2.52 -14.10
C SER A 62 -5.09 -1.44 -14.42
N CYS A 63 -6.36 -1.80 -14.64
CA CYS A 63 -7.43 -0.83 -14.81
C CYS A 63 -7.55 0.08 -13.59
N TRP A 64 -7.55 -0.48 -12.37
CA TRP A 64 -7.56 0.34 -11.16
C TRP A 64 -6.33 1.22 -11.00
N ALA A 65 -5.16 0.73 -11.38
CA ALA A 65 -3.92 1.50 -11.28
C ALA A 65 -3.87 2.65 -12.29
N ILE A 66 -4.40 2.45 -13.50
CA ILE A 66 -4.43 3.48 -14.56
C ILE A 66 -5.50 4.53 -14.25
N TRP A 67 -6.71 4.09 -13.92
CA TRP A 67 -7.85 4.99 -13.73
C TRP A 67 -7.85 5.60 -12.33
N CYS A 68 -7.52 4.85 -11.29
CA CYS A 68 -7.68 5.28 -9.90
C CYS A 68 -6.43 4.94 -9.05
N PRO A 69 -5.21 5.37 -9.44
CA PRO A 69 -3.97 4.98 -8.76
C PRO A 69 -3.98 5.33 -7.27
N PHE A 70 -4.50 6.50 -6.89
CA PHE A 70 -4.54 6.93 -5.49
C PHE A 70 -5.54 6.14 -4.64
N ALA A 71 -6.66 5.69 -5.22
CA ALA A 71 -7.59 4.83 -4.53
C ALA A 71 -6.99 3.43 -4.34
N LEU A 72 -6.38 2.86 -5.39
CA LEU A 72 -5.68 1.58 -5.32
C LEU A 72 -4.52 1.62 -4.32
N TRP A 73 -3.72 2.69 -4.34
CA TRP A 73 -2.64 2.90 -3.37
C TRP A 73 -3.18 3.03 -1.95
N SER A 74 -4.26 3.79 -1.74
CA SER A 74 -4.87 3.94 -0.41
C SER A 74 -5.39 2.61 0.12
N ALA A 75 -5.99 1.78 -0.73
CA ALA A 75 -6.40 0.42 -0.38
C ALA A 75 -5.21 -0.48 -0.05
N THR A 76 -4.13 -0.39 -0.83
CA THR A 76 -2.89 -1.15 -0.62
C THR A 76 -2.22 -0.74 0.69
N ALA A 77 -2.04 0.55 0.94
CA ALA A 77 -1.40 1.11 2.12
C ALA A 77 -2.20 0.85 3.41
N SER A 78 -3.54 0.95 3.36
CA SER A 78 -4.43 0.65 4.50
C SER A 78 -4.70 -0.85 4.70
N SER A 79 -4.26 -1.71 3.77
CA SER A 79 -4.44 -3.16 3.93
C SER A 79 -3.75 -3.64 5.21
N PRO A 80 -4.29 -4.66 5.93
CA PRO A 80 -3.62 -5.21 7.11
C PRO A 80 -2.20 -5.72 6.81
N LYS A 81 -2.01 -6.24 5.60
CA LYS A 81 -0.72 -6.72 5.09
C LYS A 81 0.29 -5.60 4.88
N SER A 82 -0.11 -4.35 4.64
CA SER A 82 0.80 -3.18 4.63
C SER A 82 0.81 -2.48 5.99
N ASN A 83 -0.37 -2.11 6.49
CA ASN A 83 -0.63 -1.36 7.71
C ASN A 83 0.23 -0.10 7.80
N PHE A 84 0.17 0.74 6.77
CA PHE A 84 0.96 1.97 6.71
C PHE A 84 0.43 2.95 7.76
N TRP A 85 1.19 3.10 8.86
CA TRP A 85 0.87 3.98 10.00
C TRP A 85 -0.46 3.73 10.72
N GLY A 86 -1.13 2.60 10.49
CA GLY A 86 -2.47 2.37 11.05
C GLY A 86 -3.55 3.23 10.41
N TRP A 87 -3.29 3.86 9.26
CA TRP A 87 -4.26 4.73 8.63
C TRP A 87 -5.31 3.93 7.87
N ALA A 88 -6.56 4.33 8.05
CA ALA A 88 -7.68 3.78 7.32
C ALA A 88 -7.70 4.26 5.86
N PHE A 89 -8.34 3.47 5.00
CA PHE A 89 -8.52 3.77 3.58
C PHE A 89 -8.99 5.20 3.28
N TRP A 90 -10.02 5.66 4.00
CA TRP A 90 -10.59 6.99 3.79
C TRP A 90 -9.67 8.12 4.23
N GLN A 91 -8.87 7.92 5.28
CA GLN A 91 -7.89 8.92 5.72
C GLN A 91 -6.83 9.16 4.63
N LEU A 92 -6.32 8.07 4.04
CA LEU A 92 -5.36 8.14 2.93
C LEU A 92 -6.00 8.71 1.65
N THR A 93 -7.24 8.33 1.33
CA THR A 93 -7.95 8.85 0.16
C THR A 93 -8.22 10.36 0.28
N ILE A 94 -8.64 10.82 1.46
CA ILE A 94 -8.85 12.26 1.75
C ILE A 94 -7.53 13.01 1.70
N LEU A 95 -6.43 12.41 2.20
CA LEU A 95 -5.09 13.00 2.09
C LEU A 95 -4.75 13.30 0.62
N TRP A 96 -4.97 12.35 -0.29
CA TRP A 96 -4.70 12.55 -1.72
C TRP A 96 -5.60 13.60 -2.37
N ALA A 97 -6.90 13.57 -2.08
CA ALA A 97 -7.82 14.61 -2.54
C ALA A 97 -7.39 16.01 -2.04
N GLY A 98 -6.93 16.09 -0.80
CA GLY A 98 -6.34 17.29 -0.20
C GLY A 98 -5.08 17.75 -0.92
N PHE A 99 -4.14 16.84 -1.22
CA PHE A 99 -2.95 17.18 -2.02
C PHE A 99 -3.32 17.73 -3.40
N CYS A 100 -4.26 17.11 -4.12
CA CYS A 100 -4.70 17.60 -5.42
C CYS A 100 -5.33 19.00 -5.35
N LEU A 101 -6.13 19.27 -4.32
CA LEU A 101 -6.75 20.57 -4.09
C LEU A 101 -5.69 21.63 -3.74
N CYS A 102 -4.82 21.35 -2.77
CA CYS A 102 -3.74 22.25 -2.35
C CYS A 102 -2.79 22.56 -3.50
N TYR A 103 -2.42 21.56 -4.31
CA TYR A 103 -1.60 21.75 -5.50
C TYR A 103 -2.27 22.69 -6.50
N GLY A 104 -3.57 22.54 -6.73
CA GLY A 104 -4.35 23.43 -7.59
C GLY A 104 -4.36 24.88 -7.11
N ILE A 105 -4.65 25.07 -5.82
CA ILE A 105 -4.65 26.39 -5.19
C ILE A 105 -3.27 27.03 -5.28
N ALA A 106 -2.20 26.28 -4.96
CA ALA A 106 -0.82 26.77 -5.04
C ALA A 106 -0.45 27.25 -6.45
N ASN A 107 -0.86 26.52 -7.50
CA ASN A 107 -0.63 26.92 -8.89
C ASN A 107 -1.41 28.18 -9.28
N VAL A 108 -2.68 28.30 -8.86
CA VAL A 108 -3.47 29.51 -9.11
C VAL A 108 -2.85 30.72 -8.43
N MET A 109 -2.40 30.57 -7.18
CA MET A 109 -1.72 31.63 -6.44
C MET A 109 -0.37 32.01 -7.07
N ALA A 110 0.41 31.04 -7.54
CA ALA A 110 1.67 31.30 -8.23
C ALA A 110 1.46 32.15 -9.49
N VAL A 111 0.46 31.82 -10.31
CA VAL A 111 0.09 32.62 -11.49
C VAL A 111 -0.38 34.01 -11.12
N PHE A 112 -1.20 34.15 -10.07
CA PHE A 112 -1.73 35.44 -9.64
C PHE A 112 -0.64 36.37 -9.07
N LEU A 113 0.30 35.83 -8.31
CA LEU A 113 1.38 36.58 -7.69
C LEU A 113 2.60 36.77 -8.61
N GLY A 114 2.60 36.17 -9.81
CA GLY A 114 3.74 36.18 -10.73
C GLY A 114 4.98 35.46 -10.18
N ILE A 115 4.79 34.59 -9.18
CA ILE A 115 5.87 33.81 -8.57
C ILE A 115 6.00 32.52 -9.38
N LEU A 116 7.23 32.08 -9.66
CA LEU A 116 7.50 30.74 -10.18
C LEU A 116 6.79 29.68 -9.31
N PRO A 117 6.54 28.45 -9.80
CA PRO A 117 5.80 27.39 -9.10
C PRO A 117 6.48 26.84 -7.82
N VAL A 118 7.33 27.65 -7.18
CA VAL A 118 8.03 27.44 -5.91
C VAL A 118 7.09 26.96 -4.81
N LEU A 119 5.81 27.39 -4.78
CA LEU A 119 4.85 26.91 -3.77
C LEU A 119 4.35 25.48 -4.03
N SER A 120 4.33 25.04 -5.29
CA SER A 120 3.84 23.71 -5.67
C SER A 120 4.92 22.62 -5.58
N LEU A 121 6.20 23.02 -5.69
CA LEU A 121 7.34 22.11 -5.70
C LEU A 121 7.52 21.37 -4.36
N PRO A 122 7.42 22.01 -3.19
CA PRO A 122 7.44 21.33 -1.89
C PRO A 122 6.30 20.33 -1.73
N LEU A 123 5.10 20.65 -2.22
CA LEU A 123 3.94 19.74 -2.14
C LEU A 123 4.20 18.46 -2.94
N LEU A 124 4.72 18.59 -4.17
CA LEU A 124 5.10 17.44 -4.99
C LEU A 124 6.21 16.63 -4.34
N LEU A 125 7.21 17.28 -3.73
CA LEU A 125 8.30 16.57 -3.05
C LEU A 125 7.77 15.77 -1.86
N VAL A 126 6.89 16.35 -1.04
CA VAL A 126 6.24 15.65 0.08
C VAL A 126 5.42 14.47 -0.41
N GLU A 127 4.65 14.64 -1.49
CA GLU A 127 3.87 13.57 -2.14
C GLU A 127 4.77 12.38 -2.51
N LYS A 128 5.89 12.65 -3.19
CA LYS A 128 6.85 11.60 -3.60
C LYS A 128 7.58 10.97 -2.43
N CYS A 129 7.93 11.74 -1.40
CA CYS A 129 8.51 11.19 -0.18
C CYS A 129 7.57 10.21 0.52
N ILE A 130 6.26 10.51 0.58
CA ILE A 130 5.27 9.59 1.18
C ILE A 130 5.16 8.29 0.38
N GLN A 131 5.11 8.38 -0.95
CA GLN A 131 5.04 7.21 -1.85
C GLN A 131 6.30 6.33 -1.73
N VAL A 132 7.48 6.94 -1.80
CA VAL A 132 8.77 6.24 -1.63
C VAL A 132 8.88 5.62 -0.25
N TRP A 133 8.45 6.33 0.80
CA TRP A 133 8.50 5.80 2.15
C TRP A 133 7.57 4.60 2.33
N HIS A 134 6.34 4.68 1.84
CA HIS A 134 5.41 3.54 1.86
C HIS A 134 5.97 2.34 1.11
N ARG A 135 6.60 2.56 -0.04
CA ARG A 135 7.24 1.50 -0.83
C ARG A 135 8.44 0.88 -0.12
N GLN A 136 9.27 1.68 0.54
CA GLN A 136 10.37 1.21 1.40
C GLN A 136 9.85 0.44 2.62
N HIS A 137 8.72 0.86 3.18
CA HIS A 137 8.02 0.12 4.23
C HIS A 137 7.54 -1.25 3.75
N LEU A 138 6.99 -1.34 2.53
CA LEU A 138 6.65 -2.63 1.91
C LEU A 138 7.90 -3.49 1.72
N ARG A 139 9.00 -2.95 1.18
CA ARG A 139 10.25 -3.70 1.02
C ARG A 139 10.72 -4.28 2.36
N LYS A 140 10.74 -3.47 3.43
CA LYS A 140 11.06 -3.94 4.79
C LYS A 140 10.11 -5.05 5.25
N LYS A 141 8.82 -4.89 5.00
CA LYS A 141 7.78 -5.82 5.46
C LYS A 141 7.79 -7.18 4.74
N PHE A 142 8.21 -7.19 3.48
CA PHE A 142 8.38 -8.41 2.67
C PHE A 142 9.83 -8.92 2.64
N ASN A 143 10.67 -8.48 3.57
CA ASN A 143 12.09 -8.86 3.65
C ASN A 143 12.88 -8.64 2.34
N LEU A 144 12.54 -7.60 1.57
CA LEU A 144 13.28 -7.19 0.38
C LEU A 144 14.40 -6.21 0.75
N ASN A 145 15.33 -5.99 -0.17
CA ASN A 145 16.35 -4.94 -0.02
C ASN A 145 15.68 -3.56 0.17
N HIS A 146 16.03 -2.87 1.25
CA HIS A 146 15.49 -1.56 1.63
C HIS A 146 16.54 -0.69 2.32
N GLY A 147 16.28 0.62 2.39
CA GLY A 147 17.09 1.58 3.15
C GLY A 147 18.42 1.98 2.52
N ASN A 148 18.76 1.46 1.34
CA ASN A 148 19.96 1.83 0.60
C ASN A 148 19.67 2.87 -0.50
N CYS A 149 20.69 3.65 -0.88
CA CYS A 149 20.55 4.73 -1.87
C CYS A 149 20.02 4.23 -3.23
N CYS A 150 20.39 3.02 -3.64
CA CYS A 150 19.93 2.42 -4.89
C CYS A 150 18.42 2.19 -4.86
N THR A 151 17.91 1.52 -3.81
CA THR A 151 16.47 1.26 -3.66
C THR A 151 15.64 2.52 -3.49
N LEU A 152 16.16 3.54 -2.79
CA LEU A 152 15.47 4.84 -2.66
C LEU A 152 15.38 5.57 -4.00
N THR A 153 16.46 5.57 -4.77
CA THR A 153 16.50 6.20 -6.10
C THR A 153 15.60 5.44 -7.07
N GLU A 154 15.65 4.11 -7.06
CA GLU A 154 14.77 3.25 -7.85
C GLU A 154 13.30 3.54 -7.55
N ASP A 155 12.91 3.55 -6.28
CA ASP A 155 11.53 3.80 -5.86
C ASP A 155 11.07 5.22 -6.24
N ALA A 156 11.95 6.22 -6.11
CA ALA A 156 11.66 7.59 -6.53
C ALA A 156 11.48 7.68 -8.05
N CYS A 157 12.35 7.02 -8.84
CA CYS A 157 12.22 6.97 -10.28
C CYS A 157 10.91 6.28 -10.69
N VAL A 158 10.59 5.13 -10.10
CA VAL A 158 9.36 4.38 -10.40
C VAL A 158 8.11 5.24 -10.18
N TRP A 159 8.00 5.93 -9.03
CA TRP A 159 6.87 6.80 -8.73
C TRP A 159 6.85 8.12 -9.51
N CYS A 160 7.98 8.56 -10.06
CA CYS A 160 8.04 9.73 -10.93
C CYS A 160 7.72 9.40 -12.39
N PHE A 161 8.11 8.24 -12.90
CA PHE A 161 8.00 7.90 -14.32
C PHE A 161 6.79 7.02 -14.66
N CYS A 162 6.35 6.13 -13.76
CA CYS A 162 5.15 5.32 -13.97
C CYS A 162 4.39 5.06 -12.67
N ILE A 163 3.66 6.07 -12.19
CA ILE A 163 2.71 5.99 -11.08
C ILE A 163 1.79 4.74 -11.16
N PRO A 164 1.10 4.44 -12.29
CA PRO A 164 0.21 3.28 -12.35
C PRO A 164 0.97 1.97 -12.20
N CYS A 165 2.15 1.83 -12.81
CA CYS A 165 2.99 0.65 -12.66
C CYS A 165 3.38 0.43 -11.18
N ALA A 166 3.77 1.51 -10.51
CA ALA A 166 4.16 1.48 -9.10
C ALA A 166 3.00 1.01 -8.21
N ALA A 167 1.84 1.64 -8.34
CA ALA A 167 0.65 1.31 -7.55
C ALA A 167 0.15 -0.11 -7.81
N MET A 168 0.19 -0.58 -9.07
CA MET A 168 -0.17 -1.94 -9.43
C MET A 168 0.79 -2.95 -8.80
N GLN A 169 2.10 -2.75 -8.98
CA GLN A 169 3.12 -3.67 -8.45
C GLN A 169 3.03 -3.77 -6.92
N GLU A 170 2.79 -2.66 -6.22
CA GLU A 170 2.58 -2.66 -4.77
C GLU A 170 1.30 -3.41 -4.38
N ALA A 171 0.20 -3.19 -5.12
CA ALA A 171 -1.05 -3.91 -4.89
C ALA A 171 -0.88 -5.41 -5.12
N LEU A 172 -0.15 -5.82 -6.16
CA LEU A 172 0.15 -7.23 -6.45
C LEU A 172 1.06 -7.84 -5.38
N GLN A 173 2.12 -7.13 -4.96
CA GLN A 173 3.00 -7.59 -3.89
C GLN A 173 2.20 -7.85 -2.60
N VAL A 174 1.33 -6.92 -2.22
CA VAL A 174 0.47 -7.05 -1.04
C VAL A 174 -0.58 -8.14 -1.22
N GLY A 175 -1.16 -8.26 -2.41
CA GLY A 175 -2.20 -9.24 -2.72
C GLY A 175 -1.68 -10.68 -2.69
N PHE A 176 -0.60 -10.95 -3.41
CA PHE A 176 -0.21 -12.30 -3.86
C PHE A 176 1.02 -12.89 -3.16
N VAL A 177 1.86 -12.08 -2.51
CA VAL A 177 3.03 -12.62 -1.80
C VAL A 177 2.62 -13.02 -0.38
N GLU A 178 2.66 -14.32 -0.12
CA GLU A 178 2.53 -14.92 1.22
C GLU A 178 3.91 -15.10 1.85
N GLY A 179 3.99 -15.12 3.19
CA GLY A 179 5.26 -15.40 3.88
C GLY A 179 5.48 -14.70 5.22
N MET A 180 4.64 -13.73 5.60
CA MET A 180 4.54 -13.36 7.02
C MET A 180 3.57 -14.32 7.68
N PRO A 181 3.96 -15.09 8.72
CA PRO A 181 3.00 -15.80 9.53
C PRO A 181 2.01 -14.75 10.09
N LEU A 182 0.73 -14.93 9.77
CA LEU A 182 -0.38 -14.28 10.48
C LEU A 182 -0.40 -14.83 11.91
N THR A 183 0.57 -14.46 12.74
CA THR A 183 0.52 -14.79 14.18
C THR A 183 -0.57 -14.01 14.91
N ALA A 184 -1.31 -13.13 14.22
CA ALA A 184 -2.53 -12.54 14.72
C ALA A 184 -3.65 -12.70 13.68
N PRO A 185 -4.70 -13.49 13.99
CA PRO A 185 -5.98 -13.34 13.31
C PRO A 185 -6.46 -11.90 13.48
N LEU A 186 -6.95 -11.28 12.41
CA LEU A 186 -7.64 -9.98 12.44
C LEU A 186 -9.00 -10.14 13.09
N THR A 187 -8.98 -10.29 14.41
CA THR A 187 -10.15 -10.25 15.27
C THR A 187 -9.86 -9.18 16.31
N ASP A 188 -10.85 -8.33 16.60
CA ASP A 188 -10.86 -7.45 17.79
C ASP A 188 -10.89 -8.24 19.12
N ALA A 189 -10.49 -9.51 19.09
CA ALA A 189 -10.39 -10.37 20.24
C ALA A 189 -9.17 -9.93 21.08
N PRO A 190 -9.28 -9.98 22.42
CA PRO A 190 -8.19 -9.66 23.32
C PRO A 190 -6.95 -10.49 22.95
N ALA A 191 -5.78 -9.84 23.04
CA ALA A 191 -4.50 -10.39 22.62
C ALA A 191 -4.32 -11.84 23.10
N PRO A 192 -3.91 -12.77 22.22
CA PRO A 192 -3.68 -14.14 22.64
C PRO A 192 -2.58 -14.20 23.70
N PRO A 193 -2.68 -15.14 24.67
CA PRO A 193 -1.66 -15.32 25.69
C PRO A 193 -0.29 -15.56 25.04
N SER A 194 0.74 -14.98 25.65
CA SER A 194 2.12 -15.04 25.15
C SER A 194 2.56 -16.48 24.86
N GLN A 195 3.39 -16.70 23.84
CA GLN A 195 3.84 -18.04 23.43
C GLN A 195 4.53 -18.86 24.54
N GLN A 196 4.98 -18.21 25.62
CA GLN A 196 5.48 -18.88 26.82
C GLN A 196 4.39 -19.71 27.55
N GLU A 197 3.13 -19.28 27.52
CA GLU A 197 2.01 -20.04 28.10
C GLU A 197 1.67 -21.29 27.28
N LEU A 198 1.81 -21.23 25.95
CA LEU A 198 1.47 -22.36 25.08
C LEU A 198 2.50 -23.50 25.19
N VAL A 199 3.79 -23.16 25.30
CA VAL A 199 4.85 -24.17 25.52
C VAL A 199 4.70 -24.82 26.89
N GLY A 200 4.33 -24.06 27.93
CA GLY A 200 4.01 -24.60 29.25
C GLY A 200 2.79 -25.53 29.24
N ALA A 201 1.78 -25.22 28.43
CA ALA A 201 0.58 -26.05 28.29
C ALA A 201 0.85 -27.36 27.54
N VAL A 202 1.64 -27.33 26.45
CA VAL A 202 2.01 -28.55 25.70
C VAL A 202 2.89 -29.49 26.54
N VAL A 203 3.83 -28.95 27.34
CA VAL A 203 4.64 -29.75 28.27
C VAL A 203 3.79 -30.42 29.36
N ARG A 204 2.63 -29.85 29.71
CA ARG A 204 1.75 -30.42 30.75
C ARG A 204 0.86 -31.56 30.24
N VAL A 205 0.60 -31.65 28.93
CA VAL A 205 -0.29 -32.67 28.36
C VAL A 205 0.42 -34.02 28.15
N ASP A 206 1.74 -34.03 27.99
CA ASP A 206 2.53 -35.28 27.91
C ASP A 206 2.93 -35.87 29.28
N GLY A 207 2.52 -35.23 30.38
CA GLY A 207 2.75 -35.71 31.74
C GLY A 207 1.77 -36.80 32.20
N ARG A 208 1.56 -37.87 31.42
CA ARG A 208 0.96 -39.10 31.96
C ARG A 208 1.99 -39.76 32.89
N GLN A 209 1.91 -39.43 34.18
CA GLN A 209 2.55 -40.18 35.25
C GLN A 209 1.98 -41.60 35.29
N ALA A 210 2.71 -42.56 34.71
CA ALA A 210 2.52 -43.98 35.00
C ALA A 210 3.18 -44.27 36.37
N PHE A 211 2.39 -44.26 37.45
CA PHE A 211 2.79 -44.87 38.71
C PHE A 211 2.56 -46.38 38.63
N LEU A 212 3.64 -47.14 38.47
CA LEU A 212 3.67 -48.58 38.74
C LEU A 212 3.64 -48.78 40.26
N GLN A 213 2.62 -49.50 40.73
CA GLN A 213 2.51 -50.01 42.09
C GLN A 213 3.52 -51.14 42.32
N ALA A 214 4.16 -51.13 43.49
CA ALA A 214 4.83 -52.27 44.10
C ALA A 214 4.40 -52.34 45.57
#